data_AF-A0A6V7VWL5-F1
#
_entry.id   AF-A0A6V7VWL5-F1
#
_cell.length_a   1.000
_cell.length_b   1.000
_cell.length_c   1.000
_cell.angle_alpha   90.00
_cell.angle_beta   90.00
_cell.angle_gamma   90.00
#
_symmetry.space_group_name_H-M   'P 1'
#
loop_
_entity.id
_entity.type
_entity.pdbx_description
1 polymer ?
#
loop_
_entity_poly.entity_id
_entity_poly.type
_entity_poly.pdbx_seq_one_letter_code
_entity_poly.pdbx_strand_id
1 'polypeptide(L)'
;MAIKKSFSRSSGNKIIQQTPNFDFFNYAGILRPVQIWHLPQIFINDIKLIADCYGNLSYSIEINEKLQILPKIIVTIFYGNKIVALMEGLSNKTKIEKANLWWPRGMGKPNLYIAEVKLFSENNGILLDVYRETFGFRSVSIEDGLILINKKHFYCFGFGMHEDFEVHGRGFDRSVMIKDLNIFEWLNANCYRTSHYPYSEERAYEADRRGIVVITEVPAVGLRNFDKSLAKLHARMITEMINRDKNHPSVIAWSLANEPLIKGDASFEYFR
;
A
#
# COMPACT_ATOMS: atom_id res chain seq x y z
N MET A 1 -17.33 5.77 -2.98
CA MET A 1 -17.75 7.10 -3.50
C MET A 1 -19.26 7.27 -3.46
N ALA A 2 -19.73 8.40 -2.92
CA ALA A 2 -21.14 8.78 -2.99
C ALA A 2 -21.40 9.54 -4.30
N ILE A 3 -22.07 8.89 -5.25
CA ILE A 3 -22.56 9.54 -6.48
C ILE A 3 -24.07 9.68 -6.33
N LYS A 4 -24.58 10.91 -6.29
CA LYS A 4 -26.02 11.15 -6.35
C LYS A 4 -26.46 11.03 -7.80
N LYS A 5 -27.44 10.15 -8.07
CA LYS A 5 -28.13 10.09 -9.37
C LYS A 5 -29.37 10.96 -9.29
N SER A 6 -29.44 12.00 -10.09
CA SER A 6 -30.70 12.73 -10.35
C SER A 6 -31.25 12.32 -11.71
N PHE A 7 -32.58 12.25 -11.79
CA PHE A 7 -33.29 11.98 -13.03
C PHE A 7 -34.04 13.24 -13.42
N SER A 8 -33.71 13.82 -14.58
CA SER A 8 -34.56 14.82 -15.22
C SER A 8 -35.14 14.23 -16.50
N ARG A 9 -36.44 14.48 -16.72
CA ARG A 9 -37.10 14.21 -18.00
C ARG A 9 -37.20 15.54 -18.74
N SER A 10 -36.31 15.76 -19.69
CA SER A 10 -36.53 16.70 -20.78
C SER A 10 -36.47 15.91 -22.08
N SER A 11 -37.48 16.09 -22.94
CA SER A 11 -37.58 15.50 -24.29
C SER A 11 -37.52 13.96 -24.39
N GLY A 12 -38.33 13.24 -23.61
CA GLY A 12 -38.57 11.78 -23.79
C GLY A 12 -37.41 10.84 -23.44
N ASN A 13 -36.18 11.35 -23.35
CA ASN A 13 -34.98 10.59 -22.97
C ASN A 13 -34.68 10.77 -21.48
N LYS A 14 -34.33 9.66 -20.82
CA LYS A 14 -33.93 9.64 -19.41
C LYS A 14 -32.48 10.16 -19.32
N ILE A 15 -32.31 11.41 -18.93
CA ILE A 15 -30.98 11.95 -18.63
C ILE A 15 -30.58 11.48 -17.23
N ILE A 16 -29.53 10.67 -17.14
CA ILE A 16 -28.92 10.28 -15.87
C ILE A 16 -27.82 11.31 -15.59
N GLN A 17 -28.09 12.24 -14.68
CA GLN A 17 -27.08 13.17 -14.21
C GLN A 17 -26.43 12.60 -12.95
N GLN A 18 -25.11 12.47 -12.99
CA GLN A 18 -24.31 12.14 -11.82
C GLN A 18 -23.78 13.43 -11.22
N THR A 19 -24.06 13.67 -9.94
CA THR A 19 -23.47 14.79 -9.20
C THR A 19 -22.49 14.20 -8.18
N PRO A 20 -21.19 14.13 -8.52
CA PRO A 20 -20.19 13.66 -7.58
C PRO A 20 -20.03 14.67 -6.43
N ASN A 21 -19.70 14.18 -5.25
CA ASN A 21 -19.38 15.01 -4.08
C ASN A 21 -17.86 14.97 -3.81
N PHE A 22 -17.05 15.17 -4.85
CA PHE A 22 -15.59 15.14 -4.81
C PHE A 22 -15.01 16.03 -5.92
N ASP A 23 -13.83 16.60 -5.68
CA ASP A 23 -13.22 17.61 -6.55
C ASP A 23 -12.16 17.03 -7.49
N PHE A 24 -12.60 16.13 -8.37
CA PHE A 24 -11.77 15.63 -9.46
C PHE A 24 -12.61 15.03 -10.56
N PHE A 25 -12.07 15.01 -11.79
CA PHE A 25 -12.76 14.41 -12.92
C PHE A 25 -12.93 12.89 -12.72
N ASN A 26 -14.13 12.39 -12.99
CA ASN A 26 -14.50 10.99 -12.80
C ASN A 26 -14.02 10.12 -13.99
N TYR A 27 -12.70 10.09 -14.21
CA TYR A 27 -12.09 9.22 -15.22
C TYR A 27 -12.45 7.75 -14.95
N ALA A 28 -12.67 7.00 -16.02
CA ALA A 28 -13.02 5.58 -15.97
C ALA A 28 -12.29 4.82 -17.09
N GLY A 29 -12.32 3.49 -17.03
CA GLY A 29 -11.68 2.61 -18.00
C GLY A 29 -10.58 1.77 -17.35
N ILE A 30 -9.66 1.27 -18.18
CA ILE A 30 -8.48 0.52 -17.73
C ILE A 30 -7.37 1.53 -17.42
N LEU A 31 -7.28 1.93 -16.14
CA LEU A 31 -6.37 2.97 -15.67
C LEU A 31 -5.01 2.43 -15.21
N ARG A 32 -4.85 1.11 -15.17
CA ARG A 32 -3.65 0.38 -14.73
C ARG A 32 -3.27 -0.70 -15.73
N PRO A 33 -1.99 -1.15 -15.74
CA PRO A 33 -1.58 -2.28 -16.56
C PRO A 33 -2.46 -3.51 -16.35
N VAL A 34 -2.80 -4.19 -17.44
CA VAL A 34 -3.43 -5.52 -17.42
C VAL A 34 -2.35 -6.55 -17.71
N GLN A 35 -2.23 -7.55 -16.85
CA GLN A 35 -1.20 -8.57 -16.95
C GLN A 35 -1.82 -9.96 -16.96
N ILE A 36 -1.19 -10.87 -17.70
CA ILE A 36 -1.52 -12.29 -17.68
C ILE A 36 -0.36 -13.01 -17.00
N TRP A 37 -0.68 -13.70 -15.91
CA TRP A 37 0.29 -14.44 -15.10
C TRP A 37 0.04 -15.94 -15.25
N HIS A 38 1.12 -16.72 -15.31
CA HIS A 38 1.07 -18.18 -15.17
C HIS A 38 1.66 -18.54 -13.82
N LEU A 39 0.80 -18.95 -12.89
CA LEU A 39 1.20 -19.37 -11.55
C LEU A 39 1.31 -20.91 -11.49
N PRO A 40 2.27 -21.45 -10.71
CA PRO A 40 2.33 -22.88 -10.45
C PRO A 40 1.08 -23.37 -9.69
N GLN A 41 0.86 -24.69 -9.64
CA GLN A 41 -0.29 -25.26 -8.93
C GLN A 41 -0.27 -24.95 -7.42
N ILE A 42 0.93 -24.92 -6.84
CA ILE A 42 1.22 -24.45 -5.48
C ILE A 42 2.01 -23.16 -5.62
N PHE A 43 1.48 -22.06 -5.13
CA PHE A 43 2.05 -20.72 -5.20
C PHE A 43 1.84 -19.97 -3.89
N ILE A 44 2.73 -19.01 -3.66
CA ILE A 44 2.68 -18.09 -2.52
C ILE A 44 1.59 -17.05 -2.80
N ASN A 45 0.55 -17.04 -1.97
CA ASN A 45 -0.60 -16.15 -2.11
C ASN A 45 -0.39 -14.81 -1.40
N ASP A 46 0.26 -14.82 -0.24
CA ASP A 46 0.54 -13.61 0.53
C ASP A 46 1.82 -13.75 1.36
N ILE A 47 2.50 -12.63 1.57
CA ILE A 47 3.59 -12.49 2.53
C ILE A 47 3.31 -11.25 3.36
N LYS A 48 3.36 -11.38 4.68
CA LYS A 48 3.33 -10.25 5.62
C LYS A 48 4.65 -10.16 6.34
N LEU A 49 5.27 -8.98 6.30
CA LEU A 49 6.53 -8.67 6.96
C LEU A 49 6.32 -7.59 8.03
N ILE A 50 6.90 -7.81 9.21
CA ILE A 50 6.95 -6.81 10.28
C ILE A 50 8.40 -6.68 10.71
N ALA A 51 9.00 -5.52 10.44
CA ALA A 51 10.41 -5.24 10.66
C ALA A 51 10.58 -3.91 11.40
N ASP A 52 11.12 -3.95 12.62
CA ASP A 52 11.19 -2.77 13.51
C ASP A 52 12.59 -2.10 13.53
N CYS A 53 12.70 -0.95 14.18
CA CYS A 53 13.96 -0.21 14.30
C CYS A 53 15.02 -0.87 15.20
N TYR A 54 14.71 -2.00 15.84
CA TYR A 54 15.65 -2.78 16.66
C TYR A 54 16.24 -3.98 15.91
N GLY A 55 15.88 -4.16 14.64
CA GLY A 55 16.29 -5.28 13.81
C GLY A 55 15.45 -6.54 14.03
N ASN A 56 14.34 -6.48 14.77
CA ASN A 56 13.44 -7.62 14.87
C ASN A 56 12.66 -7.75 13.56
N LEU A 57 12.59 -8.97 13.03
CA LEU A 57 11.85 -9.33 11.84
C LEU A 57 10.93 -10.48 12.17
N SER A 58 9.65 -10.36 11.82
CA SER A 58 8.72 -11.48 11.78
C SER A 58 8.01 -11.54 10.45
N TYR A 59 7.70 -12.75 10.00
CA TYR A 59 6.94 -12.96 8.77
C TYR A 59 5.83 -13.99 8.96
N SER A 60 4.81 -13.90 8.10
CA SER A 60 3.82 -14.96 7.86
C SER A 60 3.56 -15.08 6.37
N ILE A 61 3.45 -16.32 5.89
CA ILE A 61 3.28 -16.68 4.49
C ILE A 61 1.96 -17.43 4.34
N GLU A 62 1.18 -17.07 3.34
CA GLU A 62 0.00 -17.81 2.90
C GLU A 62 0.32 -18.50 1.58
N ILE A 63 -0.04 -19.77 1.46
CA ILE A 63 0.13 -20.57 0.25
C ILE A 63 -1.27 -21.00 -0.20
N ASN A 64 -1.53 -21.08 -1.50
CA ASN A 64 -2.82 -21.59 -1.95
C ASN A 64 -2.97 -23.09 -1.59
N GLU A 65 -3.87 -23.41 -0.66
CA GLU A 65 -4.03 -24.76 -0.09
C GLU A 65 -4.71 -25.79 -1.02
N LYS A 66 -4.65 -25.61 -2.35
CA LYS A 66 -5.36 -26.52 -3.28
C LYS A 66 -4.82 -27.96 -3.26
N LEU A 67 -3.66 -28.20 -2.67
CA LEU A 67 -3.04 -29.52 -2.57
C LEU A 67 -2.74 -29.84 -1.10
N GLN A 68 -3.11 -31.04 -0.64
CA GLN A 68 -2.89 -31.54 0.73
C GLN A 68 -1.41 -31.84 1.05
N ILE A 69 -0.47 -31.16 0.38
CA ILE A 69 0.97 -31.34 0.52
C ILE A 69 1.52 -30.01 1.02
N LEU A 70 2.10 -30.02 2.22
CA LEU A 70 2.84 -28.86 2.72
C LEU A 70 4.23 -28.87 2.07
N PRO A 71 4.58 -27.84 1.26
CA PRO A 71 5.91 -27.75 0.70
C PRO A 71 6.93 -27.42 1.78
N LYS A 72 8.20 -27.78 1.57
CA LYS A 72 9.31 -27.22 2.35
C LYS A 72 9.45 -25.74 1.97
N ILE A 73 9.41 -24.86 2.98
CA ILE A 73 9.48 -23.41 2.79
C ILE A 73 10.82 -22.91 3.29
N ILE A 74 11.56 -22.21 2.42
CA ILE A 74 12.81 -21.54 2.77
C ILE A 74 12.63 -20.04 2.56
N VAL A 75 12.94 -19.25 3.58
CA VAL A 75 12.90 -17.79 3.54
C VAL A 75 14.31 -17.24 3.70
N THR A 76 14.80 -16.56 2.68
CA THR A 76 16.13 -15.94 2.66
C THR A 76 15.99 -14.42 2.65
N ILE A 77 16.66 -13.76 3.60
CA ILE A 77 16.67 -12.29 3.67
C ILE A 77 17.98 -11.78 3.08
N PHE A 78 17.86 -10.87 2.13
CA PHE A 78 18.98 -10.23 1.44
C PHE A 78 19.09 -8.75 1.79
N TYR A 79 20.32 -8.28 1.97
CA TYR A 79 20.69 -6.87 1.94
C TYR A 79 21.73 -6.64 0.84
N GLY A 80 21.30 -6.02 -0.27
CA GLY A 80 22.08 -6.07 -1.52
C GLY A 80 22.31 -7.52 -1.95
N ASN A 81 23.57 -7.90 -2.17
CA ASN A 81 23.93 -9.26 -2.60
C ASN A 81 24.27 -10.21 -1.42
N LYS A 82 24.08 -9.78 -0.17
CA LYS A 82 24.44 -10.56 1.02
C LYS A 82 23.20 -11.20 1.64
N ILE A 83 23.31 -12.49 1.97
CA ILE A 83 22.34 -13.18 2.83
C ILE A 83 22.59 -12.75 4.27
N VAL A 84 21.56 -12.24 4.94
CA VAL A 84 21.62 -11.77 6.33
C VAL A 84 20.78 -12.60 7.29
N ALA A 85 19.84 -13.38 6.78
CA ALA A 85 19.10 -14.38 7.55
C ALA A 85 18.58 -15.50 6.63
N LEU A 86 18.47 -16.71 7.18
CA LEU A 86 17.86 -17.87 6.56
C LEU A 86 16.92 -18.49 7.59
N MET A 87 15.66 -18.70 7.21
CA MET A 87 14.61 -19.24 8.06
C MET A 87 13.79 -20.27 7.28
N GLU A 88 13.03 -21.09 7.99
CA GLU A 88 12.14 -22.09 7.40
C GLU A 88 10.73 -21.98 8.01
N GLY A 89 9.73 -22.47 7.27
CA GLY A 89 8.33 -22.57 7.69
C GLY A 89 7.45 -21.38 7.30
N LEU A 90 6.14 -21.54 7.48
CA LEU A 90 5.10 -20.55 7.12
C LEU A 90 5.18 -19.25 7.93
N SER A 91 5.73 -19.30 9.14
CA SER A 91 5.94 -18.12 9.97
C SER A 91 7.17 -18.30 10.84
N ASN A 92 7.90 -17.22 11.07
CA ASN A 92 9.07 -17.23 11.94
C ASN A 92 9.38 -15.82 12.45
N LYS A 93 10.27 -15.73 13.44
CA LYS A 93 10.81 -14.49 13.98
C LYS A 93 12.32 -14.62 14.09
N THR A 94 13.03 -13.56 13.72
CA THR A 94 14.48 -13.47 13.87
C THR A 94 14.89 -12.05 14.25
N LYS A 95 16.16 -11.89 14.61
CA LYS A 95 16.76 -10.59 14.86
C LYS A 95 18.00 -10.43 13.99
N ILE A 96 18.03 -9.38 13.18
CA ILE A 96 19.19 -9.01 12.38
C ILE A 96 20.03 -8.03 13.21
N GLU A 97 21.18 -8.50 13.69
CA GLU A 97 22.10 -7.66 14.42
C GLU A 97 22.59 -6.49 13.55
N LYS A 98 22.54 -5.28 14.10
CA LYS A 98 22.95 -4.03 13.40
C LYS A 98 22.23 -3.86 12.05
N ALA A 99 20.92 -4.11 12.01
CA ALA A 99 20.09 -3.87 10.84
C ALA A 99 20.24 -2.43 10.32
N ASN A 100 20.37 -2.28 9.00
CA ASN A 100 20.38 -0.98 8.35
C ASN A 100 18.94 -0.50 8.22
N LEU A 101 18.57 0.54 8.98
CA LEU A 101 17.19 1.00 9.01
C LEU A 101 16.81 1.72 7.71
N TRP A 102 15.55 1.57 7.32
CA TRP A 102 14.95 2.45 6.32
C TRP A 102 14.68 3.82 6.96
N TRP A 103 15.13 4.87 6.28
CA TRP A 103 14.96 6.24 6.74
C TRP A 103 14.20 7.09 5.71
N PRO A 104 13.33 8.00 6.17
CA PRO A 104 12.78 9.05 5.33
C PRO A 104 13.87 9.91 4.72
N ARG A 105 13.55 10.51 3.57
CA ARG A 105 14.36 11.50 2.90
C ARG A 105 14.71 12.64 3.86
N GLY A 106 15.99 13.01 3.86
CA GLY A 106 16.54 14.03 4.77
C GLY A 106 16.91 13.50 6.17
N MET A 107 16.60 12.24 6.51
CA MET A 107 16.92 11.64 7.82
C MET A 107 17.93 10.50 7.76
N GLY A 108 18.20 9.95 6.58
CA GLY A 108 19.16 8.87 6.39
C GLY A 108 19.00 8.18 5.03
N LYS A 109 19.61 7.00 4.88
CA LYS A 109 19.49 6.18 3.68
C LYS A 109 18.20 5.34 3.74
N PRO A 110 17.40 5.25 2.67
CA PRO A 110 16.24 4.36 2.58
C PRO A 110 16.71 2.92 2.32
N ASN A 111 17.27 2.27 3.35
CA ASN A 111 17.77 0.90 3.20
C ASN A 111 16.61 -0.08 2.99
N LEU A 112 16.73 -0.89 1.95
CA LEU A 112 15.76 -1.92 1.58
C LEU A 112 16.40 -3.31 1.62
N TYR A 113 15.58 -4.29 1.97
CA TYR A 113 15.88 -5.71 2.03
C TYR A 113 14.93 -6.46 1.10
N ILE A 114 15.33 -7.64 0.68
CA ILE A 114 14.48 -8.56 -0.09
C ILE A 114 14.25 -9.81 0.76
N ALA A 115 12.99 -10.13 1.00
CA ALA A 115 12.57 -11.44 1.50
C ALA A 115 12.26 -12.33 0.30
N GLU A 116 13.12 -13.32 0.04
CA GLU A 116 12.88 -14.35 -0.96
C GLU A 116 12.29 -15.58 -0.28
N VAL A 117 11.09 -15.95 -0.68
CA VAL A 117 10.40 -17.16 -0.23
C VAL A 117 10.43 -18.17 -1.36
N LYS A 118 10.94 -19.37 -1.07
CA LYS A 118 10.98 -20.50 -2.00
C LYS A 118 10.19 -21.67 -1.44
N LEU A 119 9.33 -22.24 -2.29
CA LEU A 119 8.60 -23.47 -2.00
C LEU A 119 9.31 -24.64 -2.69
N PHE A 120 9.58 -25.71 -1.96
CA PHE A 120 10.16 -26.93 -2.49
C PHE A 120 9.25 -28.13 -2.23
N SER A 121 9.20 -29.05 -3.18
CA SER A 121 8.57 -30.36 -2.99
C SER A 121 9.37 -31.16 -1.95
N GLU A 122 8.69 -31.71 -0.94
CA GLU A 122 9.35 -32.53 0.09
C GLU A 122 9.99 -33.80 -0.49
N ASN A 123 9.34 -34.43 -1.47
CA ASN A 123 9.73 -35.76 -1.95
C ASN A 123 11.00 -35.77 -2.82
N ASN A 124 11.32 -34.66 -3.48
CA ASN A 124 12.42 -34.61 -4.46
C ASN A 124 13.17 -33.28 -4.51
N GLY A 125 12.84 -32.32 -3.65
CA GLY A 125 13.53 -31.02 -3.58
C GLY A 125 13.34 -30.14 -4.81
N ILE A 126 12.34 -30.41 -5.66
CA ILE A 126 12.03 -29.56 -6.82
C ILE A 126 11.49 -28.21 -6.33
N LEU A 127 12.00 -27.11 -6.91
CA LEU A 127 11.47 -25.77 -6.70
C LEU A 127 10.07 -25.65 -7.32
N LEU A 128 9.07 -25.35 -6.49
CA LEU A 128 7.66 -25.23 -6.86
C LEU A 128 7.28 -23.79 -7.17
N ASP A 129 7.74 -22.84 -6.35
CA ASP A 129 7.47 -21.42 -6.50
C ASP A 129 8.55 -20.56 -5.85
N VAL A 130 8.68 -19.33 -6.33
CA VAL A 130 9.53 -18.30 -5.73
C VAL A 130 8.84 -16.94 -5.77
N TYR A 131 8.76 -16.28 -4.62
CA TYR A 131 8.28 -14.91 -4.52
C TYR A 131 9.30 -14.05 -3.80
N ARG A 132 9.41 -12.78 -4.20
CA ARG A 132 10.33 -11.81 -3.60
C ARG A 132 9.56 -10.58 -3.20
N GLU A 133 9.63 -10.25 -1.91
CA GLU A 133 9.00 -9.07 -1.34
C GLU A 133 10.08 -8.09 -0.86
N THR A 134 9.91 -6.81 -1.17
CA THR A 134 10.83 -5.76 -0.71
C THR A 134 10.30 -5.14 0.57
N PHE A 135 11.17 -4.92 1.55
CA PHE A 135 10.79 -4.31 2.82
C PHE A 135 11.92 -3.49 3.43
N GLY A 136 11.64 -2.76 4.51
CA GLY A 136 12.64 -1.98 5.24
C GLY A 136 12.43 -2.05 6.75
N PHE A 137 13.51 -2.10 7.52
CA PHE A 137 13.46 -2.04 8.99
C PHE A 137 13.15 -0.62 9.44
N ARG A 138 11.94 -0.39 9.96
CA ARG A 138 11.55 0.90 10.51
C ARG A 138 10.39 0.81 11.50
N SER A 139 10.43 1.64 12.53
CA SER A 139 9.30 1.81 13.46
C SER A 139 8.64 3.17 13.26
N VAL A 140 7.31 3.20 13.34
CA VAL A 140 6.51 4.42 13.40
C VAL A 140 5.78 4.44 14.73
N SER A 141 5.87 5.53 15.47
CA SER A 141 5.12 5.75 16.72
C SER A 141 4.59 7.18 16.79
N ILE A 142 3.65 7.41 17.71
CA ILE A 142 3.18 8.74 18.09
C ILE A 142 3.47 8.92 19.57
N GLU A 143 4.23 9.95 19.91
CA GLU A 143 4.58 10.31 21.28
C GLU A 143 4.33 11.82 21.46
N ASP A 144 3.56 12.21 22.47
CA ASP A 144 3.19 13.60 22.76
C ASP A 144 2.64 14.39 21.54
N GLY A 145 1.86 13.72 20.70
CA GLY A 145 1.26 14.31 19.49
C GLY A 145 2.23 14.48 18.31
N LEU A 146 3.46 14.01 18.43
CA LEU A 146 4.47 14.03 17.39
C LEU A 146 4.60 12.66 16.73
N ILE A 147 4.80 12.64 15.42
CA ILE A 147 5.13 11.41 14.67
C ILE A 147 6.62 11.14 14.84
N LEU A 148 6.96 9.91 15.22
CA LEU A 148 8.34 9.45 15.30
C LEU A 148 8.57 8.35 14.26
N ILE A 149 9.67 8.46 13.53
CA ILE A 149 10.19 7.38 12.69
C ILE A 149 11.55 6.98 13.24
N ASN A 150 11.71 5.71 13.60
CA ASN A 150 12.90 5.17 14.26
C ASN A 150 13.30 6.00 15.49
N LYS A 151 12.30 6.38 16.31
CA LYS A 151 12.45 7.18 17.53
C LYS A 151 12.93 8.63 17.32
N LYS A 152 12.90 9.14 16.10
CA LYS A 152 13.21 10.54 15.79
C LYS A 152 11.96 11.25 15.30
N HIS A 153 11.74 12.47 15.76
CA HIS A 153 10.64 13.30 15.28
C HIS A 153 10.68 13.43 13.76
N PHE A 154 9.53 13.20 13.13
CA PHE A 154 9.32 13.33 11.71
C PHE A 154 8.28 14.42 11.45
N TYR A 155 8.64 15.38 10.61
CA TYR A 155 7.73 16.41 10.11
C TYR A 155 7.41 16.12 8.65
N CYS A 156 6.13 15.86 8.37
CA CYS A 156 5.63 15.63 7.01
C CYS A 156 5.60 16.98 6.27
N PHE A 157 6.46 17.12 5.26
CA PHE A 157 6.53 18.28 4.39
C PHE A 157 6.30 17.83 2.94
N GLY A 158 5.21 18.29 2.33
CA GLY A 158 4.84 17.95 0.97
C GLY A 158 3.35 18.16 0.70
N PHE A 159 2.72 17.24 -0.03
CA PHE A 159 1.45 17.51 -0.71
C PHE A 159 0.43 16.36 -0.59
N GLY A 160 -0.85 16.71 -0.66
CA GLY A 160 -1.84 15.80 -1.23
C GLY A 160 -1.69 15.81 -2.74
N MET A 161 -1.47 14.66 -3.35
CA MET A 161 -1.26 14.56 -4.81
C MET A 161 -2.53 14.12 -5.54
N HIS A 162 -2.45 13.98 -6.86
CA HIS A 162 -3.39 13.19 -7.66
C HIS A 162 -2.60 12.37 -8.69
N GLU A 163 -3.18 11.28 -9.19
CA GLU A 163 -2.76 10.69 -10.46
C GLU A 163 -3.64 11.30 -11.55
N ASP A 164 -3.12 12.34 -12.18
CA ASP A 164 -3.82 13.13 -13.17
C ASP A 164 -2.81 13.63 -14.19
N PHE A 165 -3.14 13.52 -15.47
CA PHE A 165 -2.32 13.99 -16.56
C PHE A 165 -3.19 14.34 -17.76
N GLU A 166 -2.77 15.35 -18.55
CA GLU A 166 -3.63 16.06 -19.50
C GLU A 166 -4.23 15.14 -20.57
N VAL A 167 -3.49 14.10 -20.98
CA VAL A 167 -3.87 13.24 -22.11
C VAL A 167 -4.61 11.98 -21.66
N HIS A 168 -4.09 11.27 -20.65
CA HIS A 168 -4.60 9.95 -20.23
C HIS A 168 -5.34 9.98 -18.89
N GLY A 169 -5.55 11.17 -18.30
CA GLY A 169 -6.18 11.34 -17.00
C GLY A 169 -5.47 10.50 -15.94
N ARG A 170 -6.22 9.62 -15.29
CA ARG A 170 -5.73 8.72 -14.22
C ARG A 170 -4.92 7.51 -14.70
N GLY A 171 -4.73 7.34 -16.01
CA GLY A 171 -3.91 6.26 -16.53
C GLY A 171 -2.51 6.30 -15.91
N PHE A 172 -2.01 5.15 -15.46
CA PHE A 172 -0.63 5.05 -14.97
C PHE A 172 0.36 5.38 -16.09
N ASP A 173 1.24 6.35 -15.83
CA ASP A 173 2.39 6.67 -16.67
C ASP A 173 3.65 6.78 -15.81
N ARG A 174 4.62 5.89 -16.08
CA ARG A 174 5.88 5.85 -15.35
C ARG A 174 6.70 7.13 -15.52
N SER A 175 6.70 7.73 -16.71
CA SER A 175 7.44 8.96 -16.98
C SER A 175 6.87 10.14 -16.19
N VAL A 176 5.55 10.25 -16.12
CA VAL A 176 4.86 11.26 -15.30
C VAL A 176 5.16 11.04 -13.82
N MET A 177 5.02 9.81 -13.32
CA MET A 177 5.34 9.48 -11.93
C MET A 177 6.80 9.84 -11.57
N ILE A 178 7.76 9.52 -12.42
CA ILE A 178 9.18 9.82 -12.17
C ILE A 178 9.44 11.33 -12.22
N LYS A 179 8.83 12.06 -13.17
CA LYS A 179 8.89 13.52 -13.24
C LYS A 179 8.35 14.15 -11.97
N ASP A 180 7.17 13.75 -11.52
CA ASP A 180 6.52 14.25 -10.31
C ASP A 180 7.40 14.03 -9.08
N LEU A 181 7.92 12.81 -8.90
CA LEU A 181 8.79 12.48 -7.76
C LEU A 181 10.13 13.24 -7.81
N ASN A 182 10.66 13.53 -8.99
CA ASN A 182 11.86 14.36 -9.12
C ASN A 182 11.58 15.83 -8.73
N ILE A 183 10.44 16.39 -9.14
CA ILE A 183 10.02 17.75 -8.74
C ILE A 183 9.76 17.79 -7.23
N PHE A 184 9.09 16.78 -6.70
CA PHE A 184 8.84 16.61 -5.28
C PHE A 184 10.15 16.63 -4.48
N GLU A 185 11.16 15.88 -4.92
CA GLU A 185 12.49 15.88 -4.29
C GLU A 185 13.23 17.22 -4.46
N TRP A 186 13.08 17.89 -5.61
CA TRP A 186 13.66 19.21 -5.87
C TRP A 186 13.10 20.28 -4.91
N LEU A 187 11.82 20.17 -4.54
CA LEU A 187 11.17 21.00 -3.53
C LEU A 187 11.56 20.64 -2.09
N ASN A 188 12.46 19.67 -1.89
CA ASN A 188 12.81 19.09 -0.59
C ASN A 188 11.62 18.48 0.17
N ALA A 189 10.55 18.11 -0.53
CA ALA A 189 9.43 17.40 0.07
C ALA A 189 9.86 15.98 0.48
N ASN A 190 9.27 15.47 1.57
CA ASN A 190 9.60 14.18 2.17
C ASN A 190 8.38 13.29 2.42
N CYS A 191 7.16 13.80 2.24
CA CYS A 191 5.91 13.14 2.59
C CYS A 191 4.76 13.54 1.65
N TYR A 192 3.99 12.57 1.15
CA TYR A 192 2.75 12.87 0.41
C TYR A 192 1.58 11.99 0.83
N ARG A 193 0.36 12.43 0.52
CA ARG A 193 -0.88 11.66 0.68
C ARG A 193 -1.45 11.24 -0.67
N THR A 194 -1.85 9.98 -0.82
CA THR A 194 -2.48 9.44 -2.05
C THR A 194 -3.91 9.94 -2.21
N SER A 195 -4.09 11.25 -2.38
CA SER A 195 -5.42 11.87 -2.39
C SER A 195 -6.14 11.50 -3.70
N HIS A 196 -7.37 11.01 -3.73
CA HIS A 196 -8.20 10.52 -2.62
C HIS A 196 -8.52 9.04 -2.81
N TYR A 197 -7.50 8.25 -3.15
CA TYR A 197 -7.59 6.86 -3.55
C TYR A 197 -6.18 6.22 -3.60
N PRO A 198 -6.05 4.89 -3.44
CA PRO A 198 -4.76 4.23 -3.55
C PRO A 198 -4.17 4.43 -4.95
N TYR A 199 -2.90 4.81 -4.99
CA TYR A 199 -2.17 4.98 -6.25
C TYR A 199 -1.65 3.65 -6.79
N SER A 200 -0.96 3.71 -7.92
CA SER A 200 -0.22 2.59 -8.52
C SER A 200 0.74 1.96 -7.51
N GLU A 201 0.88 0.64 -7.56
CA GLU A 201 1.85 -0.10 -6.75
C GLU A 201 3.28 0.36 -7.09
N GLU A 202 3.55 0.67 -8.37
CA GLU A 202 4.80 1.25 -8.84
C GLU A 202 5.20 2.52 -8.08
N ARG A 203 4.22 3.34 -7.69
CA ARG A 203 4.47 4.57 -6.94
C ARG A 203 4.86 4.30 -5.50
N ALA A 204 4.31 3.26 -4.88
CA ALA A 204 4.71 2.82 -3.55
C ALA A 204 6.13 2.22 -3.55
N TYR A 205 6.48 1.39 -4.54
CA TYR A 205 7.85 0.90 -4.72
C TYR A 205 8.87 2.02 -4.94
N GLU A 206 8.51 3.05 -5.72
CA GLU A 206 9.39 4.22 -5.89
C GLU A 206 9.51 5.06 -4.61
N ALA A 207 8.42 5.21 -3.84
CA ALA A 207 8.47 5.90 -2.56
C ALA A 207 9.39 5.19 -1.56
N ASP A 208 9.32 3.85 -1.48
CA ASP A 208 10.24 3.03 -0.68
C ASP A 208 11.70 3.28 -1.09
N ARG A 209 11.99 3.20 -2.39
CA ARG A 209 13.35 3.36 -2.95
C ARG A 209 13.92 4.75 -2.69
N ARG A 210 13.07 5.79 -2.74
CA ARG A 210 13.47 7.21 -2.58
C ARG A 210 13.45 7.68 -1.12
N GLY A 211 12.92 6.89 -0.20
CA GLY A 211 12.73 7.30 1.18
C GLY A 211 11.59 8.31 1.35
N ILE A 212 10.63 8.36 0.43
CA ILE A 212 9.52 9.29 0.51
C ILE A 212 8.42 8.66 1.36
N VAL A 213 7.96 9.36 2.39
CA VAL A 213 6.90 8.90 3.29
C VAL A 213 5.54 9.07 2.63
N VAL A 214 4.65 8.10 2.87
CA VAL A 214 3.33 8.05 2.26
C VAL A 214 2.24 7.88 3.32
N ILE A 215 1.21 8.71 3.21
CA ILE A 215 -0.09 8.49 3.84
C ILE A 215 -1.01 7.90 2.76
N THR A 216 -1.29 6.61 2.84
CA THR A 216 -2.14 5.93 1.85
C THR A 216 -3.60 6.11 2.22
N GLU A 217 -4.42 6.56 1.27
CA GLU A 217 -5.82 6.92 1.46
C GLU A 217 -6.77 6.01 0.66
N VAL A 218 -7.80 5.49 1.33
CA VAL A 218 -8.88 4.68 0.74
C VAL A 218 -9.83 5.59 -0.07
N PRO A 219 -10.56 5.10 -1.11
CA PRO A 219 -11.42 5.96 -1.95
C PRO A 219 -12.77 6.34 -1.30
N ALA A 220 -12.70 6.85 -0.08
CA ALA A 220 -13.81 7.28 0.76
C ALA A 220 -13.85 8.82 0.89
N VAL A 221 -14.03 9.50 -0.24
CA VAL A 221 -14.16 10.97 -0.31
C VAL A 221 -15.62 11.41 -0.30
N GLY A 222 -15.89 12.51 0.41
CA GLY A 222 -17.18 13.21 0.36
C GLY A 222 -18.34 12.40 0.92
N LEU A 223 -18.10 11.57 1.94
CA LEU A 223 -19.14 10.75 2.57
C LEU A 223 -20.17 11.64 3.28
N ARG A 224 -21.45 11.42 2.98
CA ARG A 224 -22.58 12.14 3.58
C ARG A 224 -23.65 11.20 4.15
N ASN A 225 -23.72 9.97 3.65
CA ASN A 225 -24.65 8.94 4.09
C ASN A 225 -23.84 7.80 4.70
N PHE A 226 -24.31 7.22 5.81
CA PHE A 226 -23.57 6.23 6.61
C PHE A 226 -24.37 4.94 6.79
N ASP A 227 -24.81 4.34 5.69
CA ASP A 227 -25.56 3.07 5.74
C ASP A 227 -24.64 1.83 5.86
N LYS A 228 -25.23 0.70 6.25
CA LYS A 228 -24.52 -0.57 6.44
C LYS A 228 -23.87 -1.12 5.17
N SER A 229 -24.45 -0.86 4.00
CA SER A 229 -23.91 -1.36 2.72
C SER A 229 -22.63 -0.60 2.34
N LEU A 230 -22.63 0.72 2.55
CA LEU A 230 -21.46 1.56 2.39
C LEU A 230 -20.40 1.21 3.43
N ALA A 231 -20.77 0.94 4.68
CA ALA A 231 -19.82 0.51 5.71
C ALA A 231 -19.10 -0.79 5.32
N LYS A 232 -19.84 -1.78 4.81
CA LYS A 232 -19.27 -3.05 4.32
C LYS A 232 -18.34 -2.83 3.12
N LEU A 233 -18.73 -1.99 2.16
CA LEU A 233 -17.88 -1.67 1.02
C LEU A 233 -16.62 -0.92 1.46
N HIS A 234 -16.76 0.05 2.37
CA HIS A 234 -15.65 0.83 2.88
C HIS A 234 -14.65 -0.05 3.65
N ALA A 235 -15.12 -0.88 4.56
CA ALA A 235 -14.28 -1.87 5.26
C ALA A 235 -13.55 -2.78 4.27
N ARG A 236 -14.22 -3.25 3.21
CA ARG A 236 -13.57 -4.07 2.17
C ARG A 236 -12.44 -3.31 1.47
N MET A 237 -12.67 -2.06 1.07
CA MET A 237 -11.64 -1.25 0.40
C MET A 237 -10.46 -0.92 1.33
N ILE A 238 -10.71 -0.70 2.63
CA ILE A 238 -9.65 -0.55 3.64
C ILE A 238 -8.80 -1.83 3.71
N THR A 239 -9.44 -2.99 3.82
CA THR A 239 -8.75 -4.29 3.87
C THR A 239 -7.95 -4.55 2.60
N GLU A 240 -8.52 -4.31 1.41
CA GLU A 240 -7.83 -4.46 0.13
C GLU A 240 -6.59 -3.55 0.04
N MET A 241 -6.71 -2.27 0.43
CA MET A 241 -5.60 -1.31 0.44
C MET A 241 -4.50 -1.72 1.42
N ILE A 242 -4.84 -2.06 2.66
CA ILE A 242 -3.87 -2.50 3.67
C ILE A 242 -3.19 -3.79 3.23
N ASN A 243 -3.94 -4.77 2.73
CA ASN A 243 -3.37 -6.05 2.30
C ASN A 243 -2.35 -5.89 1.19
N ARG A 244 -2.59 -4.96 0.26
CA ARG A 244 -1.68 -4.62 -0.83
C ARG A 244 -0.44 -3.87 -0.34
N ASP A 245 -0.63 -2.86 0.53
CA ASP A 245 0.45 -1.90 0.82
C ASP A 245 1.20 -2.15 2.15
N LYS A 246 0.80 -3.15 2.96
CA LYS A 246 1.33 -3.40 4.32
C LYS A 246 2.84 -3.56 4.42
N ASN A 247 3.51 -4.02 3.35
CA ASN A 247 4.95 -4.32 3.37
C ASN A 247 5.82 -3.11 2.99
N HIS A 248 5.22 -2.03 2.47
CA HIS A 248 5.95 -0.82 2.06
C HIS A 248 6.46 -0.04 3.29
N PRO A 249 7.79 0.08 3.50
CA PRO A 249 8.33 0.94 4.56
C PRO A 249 7.98 2.42 4.38
N SER A 250 7.69 2.88 3.17
CA SER A 250 7.24 4.26 2.92
C SER A 250 5.88 4.59 3.54
N VAL A 251 4.99 3.61 3.64
CA VAL A 251 3.63 3.81 4.16
C VAL A 251 3.68 3.87 5.69
N ILE A 252 3.32 5.02 6.27
CA ILE A 252 3.37 5.23 7.73
C ILE A 252 1.99 5.37 8.38
N ALA A 253 0.97 5.66 7.58
CA ALA A 253 -0.38 5.90 8.06
C ALA A 253 -1.42 5.56 6.97
N TRP A 254 -2.60 5.20 7.44
CA TRP A 254 -3.76 4.90 6.60
C TRP A 254 -4.82 6.00 6.80
N SER A 255 -5.09 6.77 5.76
CA SER A 255 -6.20 7.72 5.76
C SER A 255 -7.48 6.99 5.39
N LEU A 256 -8.45 7.00 6.30
CA LEU A 256 -9.68 6.22 6.18
C LEU A 256 -10.80 6.97 5.44
N ALA A 257 -10.72 8.29 5.28
CA ALA A 257 -11.69 9.06 4.52
C ALA A 257 -11.17 10.47 4.27
N ASN A 258 -11.68 11.11 3.21
CA ASN A 258 -11.49 12.54 2.99
C ASN A 258 -12.80 13.30 3.15
N GLU A 259 -12.80 14.27 4.07
CA GLU A 259 -13.91 15.19 4.34
C GLU A 259 -15.30 14.52 4.50
N PRO A 260 -15.43 13.43 5.29
CA PRO A 260 -16.74 12.90 5.63
C PRO A 260 -17.56 13.92 6.42
N LEU A 261 -18.89 13.86 6.33
CA LEU A 261 -19.76 14.66 7.20
C LEU A 261 -19.75 14.07 8.61
N ILE A 262 -18.87 14.58 9.47
CA ILE A 262 -18.76 14.16 10.86
C ILE A 262 -19.76 14.97 11.69
N LYS A 263 -21.05 14.59 11.60
CA LYS A 263 -22.12 15.21 12.38
C LYS A 263 -23.17 14.17 12.79
N GLY A 264 -23.35 14.02 14.10
CA GLY A 264 -24.40 13.18 14.70
C GLY A 264 -24.04 11.69 14.78
N ASP A 265 -24.90 10.94 15.48
CA ASP A 265 -24.69 9.56 15.91
C ASP A 265 -24.42 8.59 14.76
N ALA A 266 -25.04 8.81 13.60
CA ALA A 266 -24.85 7.95 12.43
C ALA A 266 -23.39 7.96 11.92
N SER A 267 -22.71 9.12 11.95
CA SER A 267 -21.29 9.20 11.58
C SER A 267 -20.39 8.60 12.65
N PHE A 268 -20.76 8.73 13.94
CA PHE A 268 -20.02 8.14 15.05
C PHE A 268 -20.07 6.61 15.00
N GLU A 269 -21.26 6.02 14.89
CA GLU A 269 -21.43 4.56 14.83
C GLU A 269 -20.79 3.94 13.57
N TYR A 270 -20.62 4.71 12.51
CA TYR A 270 -19.97 4.25 11.28
C TYR A 270 -18.45 4.12 11.40
N PHE A 271 -17.80 5.01 12.14
CA PHE A 271 -16.33 5.06 12.27
C PHE A 271 -15.80 4.44 13.58
N ARG A 272 -16.69 4.04 14.51
CA ARG A 272 -16.32 3.31 15.73
C ARG A 272 -15.86 1.90 15.42
#